data_AF-A0A956HGA1-F1
#
_entry.id   AF-A0A956HGA1-F1
#
_cell.length_a   1.000
_cell.length_b   1.000
_cell.length_c   1.000
_cell.angle_alpha   90.00
_cell.angle_beta   90.00
_cell.angle_gamma   90.00
#
_symmetry.space_group_name_H-M   'P 1'
#
loop_
_entity.id
_entity.type
_entity.pdbx_description
1 polymer ?
#
loop_
_entity_poly.entity_id
_entity_poly.type
_entity_poly.pdbx_seq_one_letter_code
_entity_poly.pdbx_strand_id
1 'polypeptide(L)'
;MDAPLHDIVIVSDFHIGRGKNPKSGRYYELEAFFYDDDFLSFCRRLVDEAQARGEPFTLVFNGDTFDLLRIERDVDSGASTTRGRRFGPAMTPTLASSLMAEIVEGHPIFFDAIALVLAAGNTVVLLPGNHDLEIQWPSVQAELRWAILSRVAQNMSPKTDPDARAEELAEAAAASDEAGARLRFLPWFYHEPGRVWIEHGCQYDPENAFRYLLRGELDDREDSISEAEQDMPLGNFFQRYLYNAFGHITFIVPSTRANLRYFKWLALNKPRLLLRVVLSHARFWWHVVRRVTAPKTHARRALKTTHEKALARLADESGLGDRLHQIEALKAVRGDIHQAVRSLGWQSLRVLTAALVLALATFGLWFAGFHGINQLRAGFVFKASLFLLLDFFFLLVGMAGLGYAVLRTAHEPSSRPLRRAAAKIAALVDVPIVSFGHTHEEVLWRLELDRGAWYYNTGTWIAVFTHDVLIPRDRVQYTFLRISGREASLLHWSPGRGAPVPVILLDEREADVGPRLPP
;
A
#
# COMPACT_ATOMS: atom_id res chain seq x y z
N MET A 1 23.52 -20.20 28.30
CA MET A 1 23.33 -18.81 27.84
C MET A 1 22.87 -18.93 26.41
N ASP A 2 21.64 -18.52 26.12
CA ASP A 2 21.16 -18.49 24.73
C ASP A 2 22.04 -17.52 23.93
N ALA A 3 22.32 -17.84 22.67
CA ALA A 3 23.07 -16.94 21.81
C ALA A 3 22.37 -15.55 21.74
N PRO A 4 23.13 -14.45 21.71
CA PRO A 4 22.53 -13.12 21.58
C PRO A 4 21.63 -13.05 20.33
N LEU A 5 20.41 -12.54 20.52
CA LEU A 5 19.44 -12.40 19.44
C LEU A 5 19.87 -11.24 18.53
N HIS A 6 20.04 -11.50 17.24
CA HIS A 6 20.38 -10.49 16.25
C HIS A 6 19.31 -9.39 16.12
N ASP A 7 19.71 -8.18 15.74
CA ASP A 7 18.79 -7.07 15.51
C ASP A 7 17.94 -7.28 14.24
N ILE A 8 16.67 -6.88 14.28
CA ILE A 8 15.80 -6.83 13.09
C ILE A 8 15.40 -5.38 12.85
N VAL A 9 15.59 -4.90 11.62
CA VAL A 9 15.19 -3.57 11.16
C VAL A 9 14.13 -3.74 10.08
N ILE A 10 12.94 -3.17 10.29
CA ILE A 10 11.79 -3.31 9.40
C ILE A 10 11.47 -1.96 8.76
N VAL A 11 11.44 -1.92 7.43
CA VAL A 11 11.03 -0.78 6.60
C VAL A 11 9.92 -1.23 5.66
N SER A 12 9.06 -0.32 5.20
CA SER A 12 7.88 -0.66 4.39
C SER A 12 7.38 0.54 3.58
N ASP A 13 6.53 0.27 2.59
CA ASP A 13 5.74 1.27 1.83
C ASP A 13 6.66 2.34 1.21
N PHE A 14 7.67 1.91 0.45
CA PHE A 14 8.51 2.81 -0.35
C PHE A 14 7.82 3.21 -1.67
N HIS A 15 6.99 2.33 -2.22
CA HIS A 15 6.30 2.51 -3.51
C HIS A 15 7.21 3.01 -4.63
N ILE A 16 8.38 2.39 -4.75
CA ILE A 16 9.36 2.75 -5.79
C ILE A 16 8.78 2.41 -7.15
N GLY A 17 8.61 3.44 -7.98
CA GLY A 17 8.18 3.32 -9.36
C GLY A 17 9.36 3.24 -10.33
N ARG A 18 9.12 3.63 -11.58
CA ARG A 18 10.10 3.57 -12.69
C ARG A 18 11.31 4.50 -12.47
N GLY A 19 11.21 5.46 -11.55
CA GLY A 19 12.32 6.32 -11.15
C GLY A 19 12.73 7.36 -12.15
N LYS A 20 14.04 7.57 -12.25
CA LYS A 20 14.63 8.59 -13.12
C LYS A 20 14.73 8.08 -14.55
N ASN A 21 14.12 8.80 -15.49
CA ASN A 21 14.23 8.51 -16.91
C ASN A 21 15.66 8.81 -17.40
N PRO A 22 16.42 7.80 -17.89
CA PRO A 22 17.83 7.96 -18.25
C PRO A 22 18.02 8.88 -19.47
N LYS A 23 17.03 8.96 -20.37
CA LYS A 23 17.10 9.78 -21.59
C LYS A 23 16.89 11.26 -21.31
N SER A 24 16.02 11.61 -20.37
CA SER A 24 15.67 13.00 -20.07
C SER A 24 16.32 13.54 -18.79
N GLY A 25 16.80 12.66 -17.91
CA GLY A 25 17.28 12.99 -16.57
C GLY A 25 16.18 13.42 -15.59
N ARG A 26 14.91 13.40 -16.01
CA ARG A 26 13.74 13.73 -15.17
C ARG A 26 13.11 12.46 -14.61
N TYR A 27 12.37 12.58 -13.51
CA TYR A 27 11.56 11.48 -13.03
C TYR A 27 10.34 11.24 -13.91
N TYR A 28 9.95 9.98 -13.98
CA TYR A 28 8.66 9.54 -14.49
C TYR A 28 7.51 10.16 -13.66
N GLU A 29 6.35 10.39 -14.29
CA GLU A 29 5.27 11.23 -13.73
C GLU A 29 4.57 10.64 -12.48
N LEU A 30 4.44 9.32 -12.42
CA LEU A 30 3.79 8.55 -11.38
C LEU A 30 4.74 8.19 -10.23
N GLU A 31 6.04 8.47 -10.37
CA GLU A 31 7.03 8.26 -9.32
C GLU A 31 6.61 8.95 -8.01
N ALA A 32 6.79 8.26 -6.90
CA ALA A 32 6.48 8.74 -5.56
C ALA A 32 7.68 8.70 -4.61
N PHE A 33 8.70 7.92 -4.94
CA PHE A 33 9.94 7.79 -4.18
C PHE A 33 11.05 8.63 -4.81
N PHE A 34 11.65 9.51 -4.02
CA PHE A 34 12.71 10.43 -4.45
C PHE A 34 13.90 10.45 -3.46
N TYR A 35 14.00 9.43 -2.60
CA TYR A 35 14.81 9.49 -1.37
C TYR A 35 15.93 8.44 -1.36
N ASP A 36 16.48 8.11 -2.53
CA ASP A 36 17.53 7.10 -2.68
C ASP A 36 18.76 7.41 -1.79
N ASP A 37 19.24 8.66 -1.79
CA ASP A 37 20.40 9.09 -0.99
C ASP A 37 20.11 9.01 0.52
N ASP A 38 18.89 9.36 0.94
CA ASP A 38 18.49 9.28 2.35
C ASP A 38 18.44 7.82 2.81
N PHE A 39 17.92 6.92 1.96
CA PHE A 39 17.93 5.48 2.24
C PHE A 39 19.35 4.90 2.28
N LEU A 40 20.23 5.31 1.37
CA LEU A 40 21.64 4.92 1.41
C LEU A 40 22.33 5.39 2.70
N SER A 41 22.08 6.63 3.13
CA SER A 41 22.63 7.15 4.39
C SER A 41 22.14 6.37 5.61
N PHE A 42 20.88 5.95 5.60
CA PHE A 42 20.30 5.09 6.62
C PHE A 42 20.98 3.71 6.65
N CYS A 43 21.12 3.05 5.51
CA CYS A 43 21.80 1.77 5.40
C CYS A 43 23.26 1.84 5.87
N ARG A 44 24.00 2.89 5.49
CA ARG A 44 25.37 3.13 6.00
C ARG A 44 25.40 3.17 7.52
N ARG A 45 24.49 3.94 8.13
CA ARG A 45 24.42 4.04 9.58
C ARG A 45 24.13 2.70 10.24
N LEU A 46 23.22 1.90 9.69
CA LEU A 46 22.92 0.56 10.24
C LEU A 46 24.14 -0.36 10.16
N VAL A 47 24.86 -0.33 9.04
CA VAL A 47 26.08 -1.12 8.84
C VAL A 47 27.16 -0.70 9.84
N ASP A 48 27.40 0.60 10.02
CA ASP A 48 28.38 1.12 10.98
C ASP A 48 28.04 0.68 12.41
N GLU A 49 26.75 0.72 12.81
CA GLU A 49 26.29 0.26 14.13
C GLU A 49 26.50 -1.24 14.32
N ALA A 50 26.18 -2.05 13.31
CA ALA A 50 26.34 -3.49 13.35
C ALA A 50 27.82 -3.90 13.47
N GLN A 51 28.69 -3.26 12.67
CA GLN A 51 30.13 -3.49 12.71
C GLN A 51 30.75 -3.08 14.04
N ALA A 52 30.35 -1.93 14.60
CA ALA A 52 30.84 -1.47 15.90
C ALA A 52 30.48 -2.43 17.05
N ARG A 53 29.34 -3.12 16.95
CA ARG A 53 28.91 -4.13 17.94
C ARG A 53 29.45 -5.54 17.63
N GLY A 54 29.90 -5.79 16.40
CA GLY A 54 30.25 -7.13 15.94
C GLY A 54 29.05 -8.07 15.81
N GLU A 55 27.84 -7.51 15.65
CA GLU A 55 26.59 -8.26 15.60
C GLU A 55 25.83 -7.94 14.30
N PRO A 56 25.60 -8.94 13.41
CA PRO A 56 24.85 -8.70 12.18
C PRO A 56 23.38 -8.43 12.48
N PHE A 57 22.69 -7.78 11.53
CA PHE A 57 21.25 -7.55 11.60
C PHE A 57 20.52 -8.11 10.38
N THR A 58 19.19 -8.17 10.48
CA THR A 58 18.29 -8.51 9.37
C THR A 58 17.50 -7.26 8.98
N LEU A 59 17.66 -6.79 7.74
CA LEU A 59 16.82 -5.75 7.14
C LEU A 59 15.62 -6.40 6.44
N VAL A 60 14.42 -6.09 6.89
CA VAL A 60 13.16 -6.60 6.34
C VAL A 60 12.44 -5.48 5.61
N PHE A 61 12.21 -5.67 4.31
CA PHE A 61 11.32 -4.88 3.49
C PHE A 61 9.92 -5.50 3.56
N ASN A 62 9.00 -4.88 4.31
CA ASN A 62 7.71 -5.44 4.70
C ASN A 62 6.56 -5.17 3.71
N GLY A 63 6.81 -5.38 2.42
CA GLY A 63 5.83 -5.15 1.36
C GLY A 63 5.79 -3.71 0.87
N ASP A 64 5.19 -3.54 -0.31
CA ASP A 64 5.04 -2.27 -1.02
C ASP A 64 6.37 -1.50 -1.12
N THR A 65 7.46 -2.25 -1.31
CA THR A 65 8.78 -1.69 -1.60
C THR A 65 8.79 -1.14 -3.02
N PHE A 66 8.17 -1.86 -3.94
CA PHE A 66 8.00 -1.45 -5.33
C PHE A 66 6.52 -1.14 -5.63
N ASP A 67 6.26 -0.39 -6.68
CA ASP A 67 4.89 -0.10 -7.13
C ASP A 67 4.70 -0.42 -8.61
N LEU A 68 4.52 -1.71 -8.91
CA LEU A 68 4.29 -2.19 -10.28
C LEU A 68 2.90 -1.80 -10.80
N LEU A 69 2.01 -1.27 -9.94
CA LEU A 69 0.72 -0.73 -10.33
C LEU A 69 0.80 0.71 -10.84
N ARG A 70 1.87 1.46 -10.50
CA ARG A 70 2.04 2.88 -10.83
C ARG A 70 3.15 3.14 -11.86
N ILE A 71 3.20 2.33 -12.91
CA ILE A 71 4.16 2.53 -14.00
C ILE A 71 3.49 3.17 -15.22
N GLU A 72 4.16 4.18 -15.79
CA GLU A 72 3.67 4.91 -16.96
C GLU A 72 3.63 4.05 -18.22
N ARG A 73 2.85 4.53 -19.16
CA ARG A 73 2.68 3.90 -20.47
C ARG A 73 3.80 4.37 -21.38
N ASP A 74 4.55 3.43 -21.94
CA ASP A 74 5.24 3.72 -23.19
C ASP A 74 4.22 3.75 -24.33
N VAL A 75 4.35 4.79 -25.18
CA VAL A 75 3.41 5.10 -26.28
C VAL A 75 3.25 3.91 -27.24
N ASP A 76 4.29 3.09 -27.35
CA ASP A 76 4.39 1.93 -28.24
C ASP A 76 4.46 0.58 -27.49
N SER A 77 3.82 0.47 -26.32
CA SER A 77 3.83 -0.71 -25.44
C SER A 77 3.30 -2.04 -26.02
N GLY A 78 3.12 -2.16 -27.34
CA GLY A 78 2.76 -3.42 -28.01
C GLY A 78 1.38 -3.98 -27.65
N ALA A 79 0.60 -3.26 -26.83
CA ALA A 79 -0.66 -3.76 -26.31
C ALA A 79 -1.68 -4.02 -27.44
N SER A 80 -2.06 -5.30 -27.59
CA SER A 80 -2.98 -5.77 -28.63
C SER A 80 -4.43 -5.36 -28.37
N THR A 81 -4.81 -5.18 -27.10
CA THR A 81 -6.19 -4.87 -26.71
C THR A 81 -6.42 -3.36 -26.50
N THR A 82 -7.62 -2.86 -26.81
CA THR A 82 -8.02 -1.47 -26.52
C THR A 82 -7.88 -1.13 -25.03
N ARG A 83 -8.10 -2.11 -24.15
CA ARG A 83 -7.92 -1.99 -22.71
C ARG A 83 -6.44 -1.85 -22.36
N GLY A 84 -5.58 -2.70 -22.91
CA GLY A 84 -4.12 -2.64 -22.71
C GLY A 84 -3.51 -1.33 -23.21
N ARG A 85 -3.92 -0.86 -24.39
CA ARG A 85 -3.50 0.45 -24.93
C ARG A 85 -3.89 1.63 -24.03
N ARG A 86 -4.99 1.47 -23.29
CA ARG A 86 -5.56 2.55 -22.48
C ARG A 86 -5.10 2.52 -21.03
N PHE A 87 -4.85 1.35 -20.45
CA PHE A 87 -4.60 1.17 -19.01
C PHE A 87 -3.33 0.38 -18.71
N GLY A 88 -2.49 0.14 -19.71
CA GLY A 88 -1.35 -0.77 -19.65
C GLY A 88 -1.78 -2.24 -19.84
N PRO A 89 -0.91 -3.10 -20.40
CA PRO A 89 -1.13 -4.54 -20.44
C PRO A 89 -1.32 -5.10 -19.02
N ALA A 90 -1.97 -6.27 -18.91
CA ALA A 90 -2.07 -6.95 -17.63
C ALA A 90 -0.69 -7.38 -17.14
N MET A 91 -0.53 -7.43 -15.81
CA MET A 91 0.74 -7.81 -15.22
C MET A 91 0.96 -9.31 -15.41
N THR A 92 1.87 -9.66 -16.31
CA THR A 92 2.39 -11.01 -16.50
C THR A 92 3.78 -11.10 -15.86
N PRO A 93 4.28 -12.31 -15.55
CA PRO A 93 5.62 -12.46 -14.98
C PRO A 93 6.73 -11.86 -15.85
N THR A 94 6.66 -12.10 -17.16
CA THR A 94 7.59 -11.48 -18.13
C THR A 94 7.55 -9.96 -18.07
N LEU A 95 6.36 -9.35 -18.06
CA LEU A 95 6.21 -7.90 -17.98
C LEU A 95 6.73 -7.36 -16.66
N ALA A 96 6.37 -7.98 -15.53
CA ALA A 96 6.83 -7.56 -14.21
C ALA A 96 8.36 -7.60 -14.10
N SER A 97 9.01 -8.63 -14.65
CA SER A 97 10.47 -8.71 -14.69
C SER A 97 11.07 -7.56 -15.52
N SER A 98 10.51 -7.24 -16.69
CA SER A 98 10.99 -6.11 -17.50
C SER A 98 10.79 -4.76 -16.77
N LEU A 99 9.63 -4.57 -16.14
CA LEU A 99 9.34 -3.38 -15.37
C LEU A 99 10.27 -3.25 -14.16
N MET A 100 10.60 -4.36 -13.50
CA MET A 100 11.57 -4.37 -12.40
C MET A 100 12.96 -3.94 -12.85
N ALA A 101 13.41 -4.37 -14.04
CA ALA A 101 14.67 -3.91 -14.62
C ALA A 101 14.68 -2.38 -14.83
N GLU A 102 13.55 -1.80 -15.25
CA GLU A 102 13.41 -0.34 -15.39
C GLU A 102 13.43 0.37 -14.04
N ILE A 103 12.80 -0.19 -13.00
CA ILE A 103 12.90 0.32 -11.61
C ILE A 103 14.36 0.31 -11.15
N VAL A 104 15.09 -0.77 -11.42
CA VAL A 104 16.53 -0.91 -11.10
C VAL A 104 17.36 0.17 -11.80
N GLU A 105 17.10 0.44 -13.08
CA GLU A 105 17.78 1.49 -13.83
C GLU A 105 17.45 2.90 -13.30
N GLY A 106 16.20 3.11 -12.88
CA GLY A 106 15.71 4.38 -12.35
C GLY A 106 16.21 4.74 -10.95
N HIS A 107 16.61 3.73 -10.16
CA HIS A 107 16.97 3.86 -8.73
C HIS A 107 18.31 3.19 -8.35
N PRO A 108 19.43 3.45 -9.06
CA PRO A 108 20.67 2.72 -8.83
C PRO A 108 21.20 2.83 -7.40
N ILE A 109 21.05 4.02 -6.78
CA ILE A 109 21.53 4.33 -5.42
C ILE A 109 20.76 3.51 -4.37
N PHE A 110 19.46 3.28 -4.55
CA PHE A 110 18.68 2.40 -3.66
C PHE A 110 19.20 0.96 -3.67
N PHE A 111 19.51 0.42 -4.85
CA PHE A 111 20.08 -0.94 -4.97
C PHE A 111 21.52 -1.00 -4.46
N ASP A 112 22.31 0.08 -4.59
CA ASP A 112 23.63 0.18 -3.98
C ASP A 112 23.55 0.12 -2.45
N ALA A 113 22.50 0.71 -1.85
CA ALA A 113 22.25 0.65 -0.40
C ALA A 113 21.95 -0.78 0.07
N ILE A 114 21.15 -1.54 -0.69
CA ILE A 114 20.88 -2.95 -0.38
C ILE A 114 22.16 -3.79 -0.52
N ALA A 115 22.93 -3.57 -1.59
CA ALA A 115 24.18 -4.25 -1.82
C ALA A 115 25.19 -3.96 -0.69
N LEU A 116 25.26 -2.72 -0.19
CA LEU A 116 26.08 -2.36 0.96
C LEU A 116 25.74 -3.19 2.21
N VAL A 117 24.46 -3.36 2.52
CA VAL A 117 24.00 -4.13 3.69
C VAL A 117 24.46 -5.60 3.58
N LEU A 118 24.24 -6.22 2.43
CA LEU A 118 24.64 -7.61 2.17
C LEU A 118 26.16 -7.81 2.16
N ALA A 119 26.88 -6.85 1.57
CA ALA A 119 28.33 -6.86 1.49
C ALA A 119 28.99 -6.77 2.88
N ALA A 120 28.34 -6.08 3.81
CA ALA A 120 28.76 -6.00 5.21
C ALA A 120 28.39 -7.25 6.04
N GLY A 121 27.89 -8.32 5.43
CA GLY A 121 27.59 -9.59 6.09
C GLY A 121 26.20 -9.69 6.72
N ASN A 122 25.32 -8.71 6.49
CA ASN A 122 23.97 -8.68 7.05
C ASN A 122 22.96 -9.43 6.15
N THR A 123 21.75 -9.65 6.66
CA THR A 123 20.67 -10.33 5.94
C THR A 123 19.65 -9.34 5.40
N VAL A 124 19.16 -9.56 4.18
CA VAL A 124 18.07 -8.79 3.58
C VAL A 124 16.91 -9.71 3.25
N VAL A 125 15.71 -9.35 3.70
CA VAL A 125 14.46 -10.08 3.45
C VAL A 125 13.47 -9.17 2.74
N LEU A 126 12.91 -9.62 1.63
CA LEU A 126 11.80 -8.96 0.95
C LEU A 126 10.50 -9.75 1.14
N LEU A 127 9.46 -9.05 1.58
CA LEU A 127 8.09 -9.54 1.69
C LEU A 127 7.21 -8.80 0.68
N PRO A 128 6.19 -9.46 0.09
CA PRO A 128 5.27 -8.81 -0.83
C PRO A 128 4.21 -8.01 -0.07
N GLY A 129 3.82 -6.87 -0.65
CA GLY A 129 2.63 -6.13 -0.31
C GLY A 129 1.55 -6.25 -1.38
N ASN A 130 0.60 -5.31 -1.40
CA ASN A 130 -0.43 -5.29 -2.44
C ASN A 130 -0.01 -4.56 -3.72
N HIS A 131 1.06 -3.77 -3.73
CA HIS A 131 1.58 -3.06 -4.91
C HIS A 131 2.72 -3.80 -5.62
N ASP A 132 3.33 -4.79 -4.98
CA ASP A 132 4.46 -5.56 -5.48
C ASP A 132 4.33 -7.07 -5.23
N LEU A 133 3.10 -7.60 -5.31
CA LEU A 133 2.83 -9.04 -5.17
C LEU A 133 3.68 -9.89 -6.13
N GLU A 134 4.08 -9.30 -7.25
CA GLU A 134 4.90 -9.84 -8.31
C GLU A 134 6.31 -10.26 -7.86
N ILE A 135 6.84 -9.75 -6.73
CA ILE A 135 8.15 -10.20 -6.21
C ILE A 135 8.16 -11.68 -5.80
N GLN A 136 6.99 -12.32 -5.73
CA GLN A 136 6.87 -13.77 -5.53
C GLN A 136 7.32 -14.58 -6.76
N TRP A 137 7.36 -13.98 -7.96
CA TRP A 137 7.68 -14.70 -9.19
C TRP A 137 9.18 -14.92 -9.34
N PRO A 138 9.64 -16.16 -9.63
CA PRO A 138 11.05 -16.46 -9.85
C PRO A 138 11.74 -15.55 -10.87
N SER A 139 11.10 -15.22 -11.99
CA SER A 139 11.62 -14.25 -12.97
C SER A 139 11.95 -12.87 -12.36
N VAL A 140 11.04 -12.30 -11.57
CA VAL A 140 11.24 -11.01 -10.87
C VAL A 140 12.33 -11.13 -9.81
N GLN A 141 12.35 -12.24 -9.05
CA GLN A 141 13.42 -12.47 -8.07
C GLN A 141 14.80 -12.62 -8.73
N ALA A 142 14.87 -13.23 -9.92
CA ALA A 142 16.11 -13.36 -10.66
C ALA A 142 16.66 -11.99 -11.09
N GLU A 143 15.80 -11.09 -11.56
CA GLU A 143 16.17 -9.70 -11.88
C GLU A 143 16.70 -8.95 -10.66
N LEU A 144 15.97 -9.01 -9.53
CA LEU A 144 16.39 -8.38 -8.28
C LEU A 144 17.70 -8.96 -7.74
N ARG A 145 17.87 -10.29 -7.78
CA ARG A 145 19.12 -10.95 -7.39
C ARG A 145 20.27 -10.49 -8.27
N TRP A 146 20.09 -10.49 -9.58
CA TRP A 146 21.13 -10.04 -10.50
C TRP A 146 21.52 -8.59 -10.25
N ALA A 147 20.54 -7.70 -10.12
CA ALA A 147 20.75 -6.27 -9.86
C ALA A 147 21.53 -6.01 -8.56
N ILE A 148 21.19 -6.72 -7.48
CA ILE A 148 21.81 -6.52 -6.16
C ILE A 148 23.18 -7.20 -6.08
N LEU A 149 23.28 -8.48 -6.48
CA LEU A 149 24.51 -9.26 -6.30
C LEU A 149 25.63 -8.79 -7.24
N SER A 150 25.29 -8.32 -8.45
CA SER A 150 26.28 -7.68 -9.32
C SER A 150 26.91 -6.43 -8.67
N ARG A 151 26.14 -5.66 -7.89
CA ARG A 151 26.65 -4.51 -7.13
C ARG A 151 27.46 -4.94 -5.91
N VAL A 152 27.10 -6.04 -5.24
CA VAL A 152 27.92 -6.62 -4.17
C VAL A 152 29.31 -6.98 -4.71
N ALA A 153 29.37 -7.71 -5.82
CA ALA A 153 30.64 -8.08 -6.47
C ALA A 153 31.48 -6.84 -6.87
N GLN A 154 30.84 -5.79 -7.40
CA GLN A 154 31.50 -4.54 -7.74
C GLN A 154 32.03 -3.79 -6.51
N ASN A 155 31.28 -3.76 -5.41
CA ASN A 155 31.70 -3.11 -4.16
C ASN A 155 32.86 -3.83 -3.47
N MET A 156 33.00 -5.14 -3.69
CA MET A 156 34.07 -5.96 -3.13
C MET A 156 35.31 -6.02 -4.03
N SER A 157 35.19 -5.64 -5.29
CA SER A 157 36.32 -5.60 -6.23
C SER A 157 37.30 -4.48 -5.83
N PRO A 158 38.62 -4.74 -5.74
CA PRO A 158 39.59 -3.71 -5.39
C PRO A 158 39.59 -2.60 -6.46
N LYS A 159 39.45 -1.34 -6.01
CA LYS A 159 39.65 -0.19 -6.89
C LYS A 159 41.15 -0.02 -7.11
N THR A 160 41.55 -0.01 -8.38
CA THR A 160 42.90 0.32 -8.90
C THR A 160 44.03 -0.70 -8.65
N ASP A 161 44.02 -1.81 -9.40
CA ASP A 161 45.24 -2.42 -9.95
C ASP A 161 44.93 -3.09 -11.31
N PRO A 162 45.50 -2.65 -12.45
CA PRO A 162 45.34 -3.33 -13.74
C PRO A 162 45.86 -4.77 -13.77
N ASP A 163 46.65 -5.18 -12.77
CA ASP A 163 47.15 -6.55 -12.58
C ASP A 163 46.32 -7.38 -11.57
N ALA A 164 45.13 -6.90 -11.15
CA ALA A 164 44.14 -7.64 -10.37
C ALA A 164 43.72 -8.94 -11.09
N ARG A 165 44.48 -10.00 -10.81
CA ARG A 165 44.47 -11.32 -11.47
C ARG A 165 43.27 -12.13 -11.01
N ALA A 166 42.83 -13.05 -11.87
CA ALA A 166 41.67 -13.95 -11.75
C ALA A 166 41.26 -14.45 -10.34
N GLU A 167 42.18 -14.53 -9.38
CA GLU A 167 41.92 -14.88 -7.98
C GLU A 167 41.03 -13.85 -7.26
N GLU A 168 41.27 -12.55 -7.42
CA GLU A 168 40.46 -11.49 -6.77
C GLU A 168 39.03 -11.42 -7.34
N LEU A 169 38.90 -11.67 -8.65
CA LEU A 169 37.59 -11.82 -9.30
C LEU A 169 36.86 -13.08 -8.79
N ALA A 170 37.59 -14.15 -8.51
CA ALA A 170 37.02 -15.37 -7.93
C ALA A 170 36.59 -15.15 -6.47
N GLU A 171 37.35 -14.40 -5.68
CA GLU A 171 36.97 -14.01 -4.31
C GLU A 171 35.73 -13.11 -4.28
N ALA A 172 35.67 -12.10 -5.16
CA ALA A 172 34.49 -11.24 -5.28
C ALA A 172 33.24 -12.03 -5.72
N ALA A 173 33.40 -13.01 -6.63
CA ALA A 173 32.34 -13.91 -7.03
C ALA A 173 31.87 -14.80 -5.87
N ALA A 174 32.79 -15.41 -5.11
CA ALA A 174 32.47 -16.24 -3.96
C ALA A 174 31.74 -15.45 -2.86
N ALA A 175 32.19 -14.22 -2.57
CA ALA A 175 31.55 -13.37 -1.59
C ALA A 175 30.16 -12.88 -2.05
N SER A 176 29.97 -12.67 -3.36
CA SER A 176 28.65 -12.43 -3.96
C SER A 176 27.72 -13.64 -3.82
N ASP A 177 28.22 -14.86 -4.00
CA ASP A 177 27.44 -16.09 -3.81
C ASP A 177 27.01 -16.25 -2.35
N GLU A 178 27.91 -15.99 -1.39
CA GLU A 178 27.57 -15.99 0.04
C GLU A 178 26.53 -14.91 0.39
N ALA A 179 26.66 -13.71 -0.18
CA ALA A 179 25.65 -12.66 -0.05
C ALA A 179 24.30 -13.10 -0.63
N GLY A 180 24.29 -13.87 -1.72
CA GLY A 180 23.09 -14.45 -2.32
C GLY A 180 22.29 -15.33 -1.38
N ALA A 181 22.94 -16.05 -0.45
CA ALA A 181 22.29 -16.86 0.58
C ALA A 181 21.63 -16.02 1.69
N ARG A 182 22.10 -14.78 1.87
CA ARG A 182 21.55 -13.79 2.82
C ARG A 182 20.48 -12.87 2.21
N LEU A 183 20.28 -12.91 0.89
CA LEU A 183 19.18 -12.26 0.20
C LEU A 183 17.99 -13.22 0.05
N ARG A 184 16.93 -12.96 0.80
CA ARG A 184 15.76 -13.85 0.93
C ARG A 184 14.50 -13.17 0.43
N PHE A 185 13.68 -13.94 -0.29
CA PHE A 185 12.34 -13.55 -0.71
C PHE A 185 11.36 -14.49 -0.02
N LEU A 186 10.51 -13.96 0.84
CA LEU A 186 9.50 -14.74 1.55
C LEU A 186 8.12 -14.41 0.96
N PRO A 187 7.26 -15.41 0.72
CA PRO A 187 6.06 -15.19 -0.09
C PRO A 187 4.91 -14.51 0.67
N TRP A 188 5.01 -14.34 2.00
CA TRP A 188 3.94 -13.76 2.80
C TRP A 188 4.44 -13.11 4.10
N PHE A 189 5.13 -13.86 4.96
CA PHE A 189 5.49 -13.38 6.30
C PHE A 189 6.92 -13.78 6.68
N TYR A 190 7.48 -13.04 7.63
CA TYR A 190 8.69 -13.39 8.37
C TYR A 190 8.30 -13.67 9.83
N HIS A 191 8.76 -14.78 10.39
CA HIS A 191 8.37 -15.22 11.73
C HIS A 191 9.56 -15.80 12.48
N GLU A 192 9.82 -15.26 13.67
CA GLU A 192 10.72 -15.86 14.66
C GLU A 192 9.89 -16.31 15.87
N PRO A 193 9.76 -17.64 16.09
CA PRO A 193 8.95 -18.19 17.17
C PRO A 193 9.30 -17.59 18.54
N GLY A 194 8.27 -17.17 19.29
CA GLY A 194 8.43 -16.56 20.61
C GLY A 194 9.01 -15.13 20.60
N ARG A 195 9.20 -14.51 19.42
CA ARG A 195 9.80 -13.19 19.29
C ARG A 195 8.99 -12.23 18.42
N VAL A 196 8.75 -12.54 17.14
CA VAL A 196 8.11 -11.59 16.23
C VAL A 196 7.37 -12.25 15.07
N TRP A 197 6.24 -11.66 14.67
CA TRP A 197 5.56 -11.87 13.40
C TRP A 197 5.58 -10.60 12.55
N ILE A 198 6.01 -10.68 11.30
CA ILE A 198 6.10 -9.57 10.36
C ILE A 198 5.38 -9.97 9.07
N GLU A 199 4.39 -9.19 8.66
CA GLU A 199 3.77 -9.28 7.33
C GLU A 199 3.29 -7.90 6.90
N HIS A 200 3.01 -7.70 5.62
CA HIS A 200 2.59 -6.39 5.13
C HIS A 200 1.27 -5.91 5.78
N GLY A 201 0.26 -6.78 5.87
CA GLY A 201 -1.02 -6.50 6.56
C GLY A 201 -2.22 -6.21 5.65
N CYS A 202 -2.02 -6.10 4.32
CA CYS A 202 -3.10 -5.84 3.35
C CYS A 202 -4.25 -6.86 3.37
N GLN A 203 -4.00 -8.09 3.82
CA GLN A 203 -5.04 -9.13 3.89
C GLN A 203 -6.17 -8.78 4.86
N TYR A 204 -5.94 -7.86 5.81
CA TYR A 204 -6.94 -7.46 6.80
C TYR A 204 -7.67 -6.15 6.44
N ASP A 205 -7.31 -5.56 5.30
CA ASP A 205 -8.03 -4.44 4.69
C ASP A 205 -9.03 -4.95 3.63
N PRO A 206 -10.34 -4.70 3.79
CA PRO A 206 -11.35 -5.09 2.80
C PRO A 206 -11.11 -4.59 1.38
N GLU A 207 -10.41 -3.47 1.19
CA GLU A 207 -10.18 -2.87 -0.13
C GLU A 207 -8.95 -3.45 -0.83
N ASN A 208 -7.98 -3.94 -0.05
CA ASN A 208 -6.65 -4.36 -0.52
C ASN A 208 -6.35 -5.85 -0.34
N ALA A 209 -7.22 -6.60 0.34
CA ALA A 209 -7.03 -8.02 0.57
C ALA A 209 -7.27 -8.86 -0.70
N PHE A 210 -6.39 -9.85 -0.89
CA PHE A 210 -6.45 -10.81 -1.99
C PHE A 210 -7.22 -12.07 -1.59
N ARG A 211 -7.91 -12.72 -2.54
CA ARG A 211 -8.50 -14.03 -2.24
C ARG A 211 -7.45 -15.13 -2.26
N TYR A 212 -6.46 -15.02 -3.13
CA TYR A 212 -5.38 -15.98 -3.36
C TYR A 212 -4.05 -15.21 -3.37
N LEU A 213 -3.48 -14.99 -2.18
CA LEU A 213 -2.27 -14.18 -1.97
C LEU A 213 -1.02 -14.82 -2.57
N LEU A 214 -0.85 -16.12 -2.36
CA LEU A 214 0.34 -16.88 -2.77
C LEU A 214 0.30 -17.22 -4.26
N ARG A 215 1.21 -16.64 -5.03
CA ARG A 215 1.19 -16.65 -6.50
C ARG A 215 2.54 -16.95 -7.17
N GLY A 216 3.57 -17.30 -6.40
CA GLY A 216 4.91 -17.55 -6.96
C GLY A 216 4.96 -18.57 -8.09
N GLU A 217 4.21 -19.68 -8.00
CA GLU A 217 4.17 -20.72 -9.04
C GLU A 217 3.35 -20.33 -10.30
N LEU A 218 2.92 -19.07 -10.45
CA LEU A 218 2.27 -18.61 -11.69
C LEU A 218 3.26 -18.25 -12.79
N ASP A 219 4.55 -18.13 -12.49
CA ASP A 219 5.62 -17.84 -13.47
C ASP A 219 5.70 -18.92 -14.56
N ASP A 220 5.49 -20.19 -14.18
CA ASP A 220 5.49 -21.34 -15.08
C ASP A 220 4.13 -21.61 -15.76
N ARG A 221 3.15 -20.71 -15.59
CA ARG A 221 1.77 -20.90 -16.09
C ARG A 221 1.51 -20.03 -17.31
N GLU A 222 0.45 -20.35 -18.04
CA GLU A 222 0.00 -19.53 -19.16
C GLU A 222 -0.34 -18.10 -18.71
N ASP A 223 0.19 -17.10 -19.43
CA ASP A 223 -0.06 -15.67 -19.18
C ASP A 223 -1.57 -15.34 -19.13
N SER A 224 -2.40 -16.10 -19.83
CA SER A 224 -3.87 -15.95 -19.85
C SER A 224 -4.51 -15.97 -18.45
N ILE A 225 -3.86 -16.62 -17.47
CA ILE A 225 -4.32 -16.66 -16.07
C ILE A 225 -4.12 -15.29 -15.41
N SER A 226 -2.93 -14.70 -15.54
CA SER A 226 -2.60 -13.39 -14.98
C SER A 226 -3.35 -12.28 -15.73
N GLU A 227 -3.48 -12.40 -17.04
CA GLU A 227 -4.23 -11.48 -17.90
C GLU A 227 -5.73 -11.37 -17.56
N ALA A 228 -6.29 -12.41 -16.93
CA ALA A 228 -7.69 -12.42 -16.54
C ALA A 228 -7.98 -11.49 -15.34
N GLU A 229 -6.96 -11.09 -14.55
CA GLU A 229 -7.06 -10.16 -13.41
C GLU A 229 -8.22 -10.45 -12.44
N GLN A 230 -8.56 -11.73 -12.23
CA GLN A 230 -9.80 -12.12 -11.54
C GLN A 230 -9.76 -11.91 -10.03
N ASP A 231 -8.55 -11.77 -9.47
CA ASP A 231 -8.31 -11.65 -8.04
C ASP A 231 -7.52 -10.39 -7.68
N MET A 232 -7.66 -9.32 -8.47
CA MET A 232 -7.14 -7.99 -8.13
C MET A 232 -8.11 -7.27 -7.17
N PRO A 233 -7.66 -6.84 -5.98
CA PRO A 233 -8.48 -6.09 -5.01
C PRO A 233 -9.05 -4.80 -5.61
N LEU A 234 -10.04 -4.21 -4.93
CA LEU A 234 -10.66 -2.97 -5.42
C LEU A 234 -9.69 -1.80 -5.36
N GLY A 235 -8.86 -1.69 -4.32
CA GLY A 235 -7.83 -0.66 -4.18
C GLY A 235 -6.88 -0.68 -5.38
N ASN A 236 -6.23 -1.82 -5.64
CA ASN A 236 -5.35 -2.02 -6.81
C ASN A 236 -6.06 -1.71 -8.14
N PHE A 237 -7.32 -2.12 -8.27
CA PHE A 237 -8.09 -1.86 -9.48
C PHE A 237 -8.36 -0.37 -9.69
N PHE A 238 -8.74 0.37 -8.65
CA PHE A 238 -8.88 1.83 -8.75
C PHE A 238 -7.53 2.51 -8.99
N GLN A 239 -6.45 2.03 -8.37
CA GLN A 239 -5.10 2.54 -8.62
C GLN A 239 -4.76 2.51 -10.12
N ARG A 240 -4.83 1.32 -10.71
CA ARG A 240 -4.47 1.10 -12.11
C ARG A 240 -5.40 1.80 -13.10
N TYR A 241 -6.71 1.72 -12.88
CA TYR A 241 -7.69 2.12 -13.88
C TYR A 241 -8.26 3.54 -13.69
N LEU A 242 -8.05 4.17 -12.53
CA LEU A 242 -8.56 5.51 -12.23
C LEU A 242 -7.46 6.44 -11.72
N TYR A 243 -6.74 6.06 -10.66
CA TYR A 243 -5.84 7.00 -9.98
C TYR A 243 -4.61 7.37 -10.81
N ASN A 244 -4.04 6.42 -11.57
CA ASN A 244 -2.94 6.71 -12.49
C ASN A 244 -3.30 7.76 -13.56
N ALA A 245 -4.60 8.00 -13.85
CA ALA A 245 -5.02 9.04 -14.77
C ALA A 245 -4.86 10.48 -14.23
N PHE A 246 -4.58 10.62 -12.92
CA PHE A 246 -4.29 11.91 -12.30
C PHE A 246 -2.79 12.26 -12.30
N GLY A 247 -1.93 11.39 -12.87
CA GLY A 247 -0.50 11.66 -13.05
C GLY A 247 0.24 11.78 -11.72
N HIS A 248 1.05 12.83 -11.58
CA HIS A 248 1.85 13.14 -10.39
C HIS A 248 1.04 13.43 -9.12
N ILE A 249 -0.30 13.48 -9.19
CA ILE A 249 -1.13 13.54 -8.00
C ILE A 249 -1.12 12.15 -7.36
N THR A 250 -0.40 12.02 -6.25
CA THR A 250 -0.20 10.75 -5.56
C THR A 250 -1.44 10.35 -4.76
N PHE A 251 -2.03 9.23 -5.16
CA PHE A 251 -3.18 8.57 -4.50
C PHE A 251 -2.77 7.25 -3.83
N ILE A 252 -1.54 7.18 -3.31
CA ILE A 252 -1.04 5.96 -2.65
C ILE A 252 -1.69 5.79 -1.26
N VAL A 253 -2.43 6.78 -0.76
CA VAL A 253 -3.00 6.70 0.59
C VAL A 253 -4.23 5.79 0.61
N PRO A 254 -4.21 4.68 1.37
CA PRO A 254 -5.29 3.68 1.40
C PRO A 254 -6.51 4.15 2.19
N SER A 255 -6.50 5.36 2.77
CA SER A 255 -7.66 5.87 3.49
C SER A 255 -8.67 6.50 2.52
N THR A 256 -9.91 6.00 2.56
CA THR A 256 -11.08 6.61 1.91
C THR A 256 -11.23 8.10 2.24
N ARG A 257 -10.70 8.53 3.40
CA ARG A 257 -10.59 9.93 3.82
C ARG A 257 -9.65 10.76 2.97
N ALA A 258 -8.40 10.32 2.80
CA ALA A 258 -7.44 11.02 1.97
C ALA A 258 -8.00 11.15 0.56
N ASN A 259 -8.53 10.05 0.00
CA ASN A 259 -9.18 10.03 -1.30
C ASN A 259 -10.35 11.02 -1.41
N LEU A 260 -11.23 11.08 -0.39
CA LEU A 260 -12.34 12.05 -0.38
C LEU A 260 -11.87 13.50 -0.23
N ARG A 261 -10.84 13.76 0.57
CA ARG A 261 -10.24 15.11 0.73
C ARG A 261 -9.58 15.57 -0.56
N TYR A 262 -8.84 14.68 -1.22
CA TYR A 262 -8.27 14.96 -2.53
C TYR A 262 -9.35 15.16 -3.57
N PHE A 263 -10.42 14.36 -3.56
CA PHE A 263 -11.56 14.59 -4.43
C PHE A 263 -12.19 15.96 -4.20
N LYS A 264 -12.41 16.38 -2.94
CA LYS A 264 -12.88 17.73 -2.59
C LYS A 264 -11.91 18.81 -3.10
N TRP A 265 -10.61 18.64 -2.87
CA TRP A 265 -9.59 19.56 -3.35
C TRP A 265 -9.58 19.64 -4.89
N LEU A 266 -9.70 18.52 -5.60
CA LEU A 266 -9.80 18.47 -7.05
C LEU A 266 -11.06 19.15 -7.56
N ALA A 267 -12.20 18.92 -6.92
CA ALA A 267 -13.47 19.56 -7.29
C ALA A 267 -13.39 21.08 -7.15
N LEU A 268 -12.72 21.58 -6.11
CA LEU A 268 -12.56 23.01 -5.84
C LEU A 268 -11.45 23.68 -6.67
N ASN A 269 -10.30 23.01 -6.86
CA ASN A 269 -9.09 23.62 -7.43
C ASN A 269 -8.81 23.19 -8.88
N LYS A 270 -9.26 22.00 -9.29
CA LYS A 270 -8.99 21.42 -10.62
C LYS A 270 -10.24 20.77 -11.25
N PRO A 271 -11.40 21.47 -11.31
CA PRO A 271 -12.67 20.86 -11.78
C PRO A 271 -12.61 20.36 -13.23
N ARG A 272 -11.83 21.02 -14.10
CA ARG A 272 -11.62 20.58 -15.49
C ARG A 272 -10.88 19.25 -15.58
N LEU A 273 -9.87 19.05 -14.72
CA LEU A 273 -9.14 17.78 -14.63
C LEU A 273 -10.07 16.68 -14.14
N LEU A 274 -10.81 16.94 -13.06
CA LEU A 274 -11.79 16.00 -12.51
C LEU A 274 -12.82 15.59 -13.56
N LEU A 275 -13.43 16.56 -14.26
CA LEU A 275 -14.41 16.29 -15.31
C LEU A 275 -13.80 15.51 -16.48
N ARG A 276 -12.58 15.86 -16.94
CA ARG A 276 -11.87 15.14 -17.99
C ARG A 276 -11.61 13.69 -17.60
N VAL A 277 -11.16 13.44 -16.36
CA VAL A 277 -10.91 12.08 -15.85
C VAL A 277 -12.24 11.32 -15.78
N VAL A 278 -13.28 11.87 -15.16
CA VAL A 278 -14.59 11.21 -15.04
C VAL A 278 -15.19 10.90 -16.42
N LEU A 279 -15.23 11.86 -17.35
CA LEU A 279 -15.80 11.66 -18.69
C LEU A 279 -14.98 10.67 -19.52
N SER A 280 -13.65 10.76 -19.48
CA SER A 280 -12.82 9.77 -20.17
C SER A 280 -13.09 8.38 -19.60
N HIS A 281 -13.21 8.24 -18.28
CA HIS A 281 -13.41 6.97 -17.58
C HIS A 281 -14.90 6.59 -17.39
N ALA A 282 -15.86 7.29 -18.00
CA ALA A 282 -17.27 6.91 -17.91
C ALA A 282 -17.53 5.50 -18.48
N ARG A 283 -16.80 5.14 -19.55
CA ARG A 283 -16.79 3.77 -20.11
C ARG A 283 -16.12 2.73 -19.21
N PHE A 284 -15.30 3.16 -18.24
CA PHE A 284 -14.65 2.26 -17.27
C PHE A 284 -15.64 1.66 -16.27
N TRP A 285 -16.74 2.35 -15.93
CA TRP A 285 -17.79 1.77 -15.09
C TRP A 285 -18.43 0.53 -15.72
N TRP A 286 -18.54 0.47 -17.05
CA TRP A 286 -19.00 -0.74 -17.73
C TRP A 286 -18.00 -1.90 -17.57
N HIS A 287 -16.70 -1.61 -17.51
CA HIS A 287 -15.67 -2.61 -17.26
C HIS A 287 -15.68 -3.11 -15.81
N VAL A 288 -15.94 -2.25 -14.83
CA VAL A 288 -16.19 -2.64 -13.44
C VAL A 288 -17.36 -3.62 -13.38
N VAL A 289 -18.50 -3.28 -13.98
CA VAL A 289 -19.69 -4.14 -13.99
C VAL A 289 -19.38 -5.46 -14.68
N ARG A 290 -18.76 -5.44 -15.87
CA ARG A 290 -18.39 -6.66 -16.61
C ARG A 290 -17.44 -7.56 -15.81
N ARG A 291 -16.51 -6.99 -15.05
CA ARG A 291 -15.58 -7.73 -14.18
C ARG A 291 -16.33 -8.42 -13.04
N VAL A 292 -17.25 -7.70 -12.40
CA VAL A 292 -18.08 -8.24 -11.32
C VAL A 292 -19.02 -9.32 -11.84
N THR A 293 -19.53 -9.20 -13.05
CA THR A 293 -20.44 -10.19 -13.67
C THR A 293 -19.71 -11.29 -14.45
N ALA A 294 -18.38 -11.26 -14.52
CA ALA A 294 -17.63 -12.21 -15.32
C ALA A 294 -17.76 -13.62 -14.71
N PRO A 295 -17.98 -14.67 -15.53
CA PRO A 295 -18.08 -16.03 -15.02
C PRO A 295 -16.78 -16.45 -14.33
N LYS A 296 -16.90 -17.31 -13.32
CA LYS A 296 -15.76 -17.89 -12.59
C LYS A 296 -15.01 -18.84 -13.54
N THR A 297 -13.95 -18.35 -14.20
CA THR A 297 -13.27 -19.04 -15.31
C THR A 297 -12.15 -19.99 -14.85
N HIS A 298 -11.48 -20.62 -15.82
CA HIS A 298 -10.22 -21.36 -15.68
C HIS A 298 -9.19 -20.65 -14.80
N ALA A 299 -8.96 -19.35 -14.99
CA ALA A 299 -7.98 -18.57 -14.25
C ALA A 299 -8.22 -18.59 -12.73
N ARG A 300 -9.46 -18.41 -12.26
CA ARG A 300 -9.81 -18.50 -10.83
C ARG A 300 -9.51 -19.86 -10.22
N ARG A 301 -9.70 -20.95 -10.98
CA ARG A 301 -9.36 -22.30 -10.53
C ARG A 301 -7.84 -22.46 -10.43
N ALA A 302 -7.10 -22.01 -11.43
CA ALA A 302 -5.63 -22.04 -11.39
C ALA A 302 -5.08 -21.25 -10.20
N LEU A 303 -5.53 -20.01 -9.98
CA LEU A 303 -5.15 -19.18 -8.83
C LEU A 303 -5.43 -19.89 -7.49
N LYS A 304 -6.62 -20.48 -7.37
CA LYS A 304 -7.01 -21.23 -6.17
C LYS A 304 -6.06 -22.40 -5.92
N THR A 305 -5.86 -23.27 -6.92
CA THR A 305 -5.02 -24.46 -6.77
C THR A 305 -3.57 -24.07 -6.46
N THR A 306 -3.02 -23.06 -7.13
CA THR A 306 -1.67 -22.55 -6.87
C THR A 306 -1.55 -22.05 -5.44
N HIS A 307 -2.52 -21.25 -4.98
CA HIS A 307 -2.51 -20.71 -3.62
C HIS A 307 -2.63 -21.80 -2.55
N GLU A 308 -3.56 -22.75 -2.70
CA GLU A 308 -3.76 -23.83 -1.73
C GLU A 308 -2.51 -24.73 -1.61
N LYS A 309 -1.87 -25.04 -2.73
CA LYS A 309 -0.61 -25.80 -2.76
C LYS A 309 0.53 -25.04 -2.07
N ALA A 310 0.70 -23.76 -2.39
CA ALA A 310 1.73 -22.91 -1.78
C ALA A 310 1.47 -22.71 -0.28
N LEU A 311 0.21 -22.58 0.14
CA LEU A 311 -0.17 -22.43 1.54
C LEU A 311 0.15 -23.69 2.36
N ALA A 312 -0.18 -24.87 1.82
CA ALA A 312 0.14 -26.14 2.47
C ALA A 312 1.65 -26.29 2.66
N ARG A 313 2.44 -26.02 1.61
CA ARG A 313 3.91 -26.04 1.68
C ARG A 313 4.44 -25.06 2.72
N LEU A 314 3.94 -23.83 2.75
CA LEU A 314 4.36 -22.81 3.71
C LEU A 314 3.97 -23.17 5.15
N ALA A 315 2.82 -23.82 5.35
CA ALA A 315 2.38 -24.30 6.65
C ALA A 315 3.32 -25.38 7.21
N ASP A 316 3.79 -26.27 6.34
CA ASP A 316 4.74 -27.33 6.68
C ASP A 316 6.15 -26.75 6.95
N GLU A 317 6.69 -25.94 6.03
CA GLU A 317 8.03 -25.36 6.13
C GLU A 317 8.19 -24.41 7.33
N SER A 318 7.13 -23.71 7.72
CA SER A 318 7.14 -22.79 8.89
C SER A 318 6.89 -23.49 10.23
N GLY A 319 6.47 -24.76 10.23
CA GLY A 319 6.06 -25.48 11.45
C GLY A 319 4.78 -24.95 12.10
N LEU A 320 4.01 -24.12 11.39
CA LEU A 320 2.77 -23.53 11.90
C LEU A 320 1.56 -24.45 11.69
N GLY A 321 1.56 -25.28 10.63
CA GLY A 321 0.48 -26.19 10.29
C GLY A 321 -0.89 -25.49 10.24
N ASP A 322 -1.86 -26.03 10.95
CA ASP A 322 -3.24 -25.50 11.03
C ASP A 322 -3.32 -24.04 11.51
N ARG A 323 -2.35 -23.57 12.30
CA ARG A 323 -2.33 -22.17 12.76
C ARG A 323 -2.18 -21.20 11.59
N LEU A 324 -1.41 -21.57 10.56
CA LEU A 324 -1.26 -20.74 9.38
C LEU A 324 -2.56 -20.65 8.57
N HIS A 325 -3.31 -21.77 8.47
CA HIS A 325 -4.64 -21.76 7.86
C HIS A 325 -5.64 -20.90 8.64
N GLN A 326 -5.54 -20.86 9.98
CA GLN A 326 -6.37 -19.98 10.80
C GLN A 326 -6.03 -18.50 10.60
N ILE A 327 -4.74 -18.16 10.45
CA ILE A 327 -4.28 -16.81 10.12
C ILE A 327 -4.78 -16.41 8.73
N GLU A 328 -4.65 -17.28 7.73
CA GLU A 328 -5.14 -17.04 6.37
C GLU A 328 -6.64 -16.73 6.36
N ALA A 329 -7.42 -17.45 7.17
CA ALA A 329 -8.85 -17.25 7.30
C ALA A 329 -9.23 -15.91 7.96
N LEU A 330 -8.30 -15.18 8.58
CA LEU A 330 -8.54 -13.83 9.11
C LEU A 330 -8.69 -12.78 8.01
N LYS A 331 -8.29 -13.08 6.76
CA LYS A 331 -8.39 -12.13 5.65
C LYS A 331 -9.79 -11.54 5.51
N ALA A 332 -9.85 -10.26 5.16
CA ALA A 332 -11.08 -9.49 5.06
C ALA A 332 -11.99 -9.96 3.90
N VAL A 333 -11.43 -10.63 2.89
CA VAL A 333 -12.18 -11.22 1.77
C VAL A 333 -12.97 -12.46 2.22
N ARG A 334 -14.02 -12.24 3.02
CA ARG A 334 -14.97 -13.30 3.44
C ARG A 334 -16.21 -13.39 2.54
N GLY A 335 -16.37 -12.47 1.58
CA GLY A 335 -17.53 -12.40 0.67
C GLY A 335 -17.14 -12.33 -0.82
N ASP A 336 -17.99 -12.86 -1.71
CA ASP A 336 -17.87 -12.67 -3.15
C ASP A 336 -17.91 -11.15 -3.45
N ILE A 337 -17.17 -10.66 -4.46
CA ILE A 337 -17.16 -9.23 -4.87
C ILE A 337 -18.59 -8.69 -5.04
N HIS A 338 -19.54 -9.57 -5.38
CA HIS A 338 -20.97 -9.29 -5.39
C HIS A 338 -21.55 -8.75 -4.07
N GLN A 339 -21.10 -9.20 -2.89
CA GLN A 339 -21.55 -8.68 -1.61
C GLN A 339 -21.00 -7.28 -1.33
N ALA A 340 -19.73 -7.02 -1.63
CA ALA A 340 -19.13 -5.69 -1.50
C ALA A 340 -19.82 -4.69 -2.46
N VAL A 341 -19.97 -5.05 -3.74
CA VAL A 341 -20.65 -4.23 -4.74
C VAL A 341 -22.14 -4.07 -4.43
N ARG A 342 -22.82 -5.10 -3.89
CA ARG A 342 -24.21 -4.99 -3.43
C ARG A 342 -24.31 -4.08 -2.21
N SER A 343 -23.33 -4.10 -1.30
CA SER A 343 -23.31 -3.21 -0.13
C SER A 343 -23.05 -1.76 -0.53
N LEU A 344 -22.10 -1.50 -1.44
CA LEU A 344 -21.86 -0.19 -2.05
C LEU A 344 -23.06 0.28 -2.87
N GLY A 345 -23.69 -0.61 -3.64
CA GLY A 345 -24.90 -0.33 -4.40
C GLY A 345 -26.08 0.01 -3.50
N TRP A 346 -26.28 -0.70 -2.40
CA TRP A 346 -27.32 -0.40 -1.41
C TRP A 346 -27.03 0.88 -0.62
N GLN A 347 -25.78 1.17 -0.28
CA GLN A 347 -25.41 2.44 0.35
C GLN A 347 -25.60 3.60 -0.63
N SER A 348 -25.18 3.44 -1.87
CA SER A 348 -25.36 4.44 -2.93
C SER A 348 -26.84 4.66 -3.22
N LEU A 349 -27.63 3.58 -3.29
CA LEU A 349 -29.09 3.65 -3.43
C LEU A 349 -29.72 4.36 -2.23
N ARG A 350 -29.34 4.02 -0.99
CA ARG A 350 -29.83 4.71 0.22
C ARG A 350 -29.50 6.20 0.20
N VAL A 351 -28.28 6.57 -0.19
CA VAL A 351 -27.85 7.98 -0.30
C VAL A 351 -28.61 8.69 -1.42
N LEU A 352 -28.76 8.07 -2.59
CA LEU A 352 -29.52 8.61 -3.71
C LEU A 352 -31.01 8.75 -3.36
N THR A 353 -31.60 7.77 -2.70
CA THR A 353 -32.99 7.83 -2.21
C THR A 353 -33.14 8.90 -1.15
N ALA A 354 -32.23 9.02 -0.18
CA ALA A 354 -32.25 10.09 0.81
C ALA A 354 -32.11 11.48 0.16
N ALA A 355 -31.20 11.62 -0.82
CA ALA A 355 -31.03 12.85 -1.59
C ALA A 355 -32.28 13.19 -2.41
N LEU A 356 -32.91 12.19 -3.03
CA LEU A 356 -34.16 12.35 -3.78
C LEU A 356 -35.32 12.76 -2.85
N VAL A 357 -35.48 12.11 -1.71
CA VAL A 357 -36.50 12.45 -0.69
C VAL A 357 -36.28 13.87 -0.19
N LEU A 358 -35.03 14.25 0.10
CA LEU A 358 -34.70 15.61 0.52
C LEU A 358 -35.00 16.63 -0.58
N ALA A 359 -34.66 16.33 -1.84
CA ALA A 359 -34.95 17.20 -2.98
C ALA A 359 -36.46 17.39 -3.18
N LEU A 360 -37.24 16.30 -3.11
CA LEU A 360 -38.71 16.35 -3.21
C LEU A 360 -39.34 17.10 -2.04
N ALA A 361 -38.85 16.90 -0.81
CA ALA A 361 -39.33 17.65 0.35
C ALA A 361 -39.01 19.14 0.25
N THR A 362 -37.80 19.48 -0.19
CA THR A 362 -37.36 20.87 -0.43
C THR A 362 -38.22 21.53 -1.51
N PHE A 363 -38.44 20.83 -2.62
CA PHE A 363 -39.32 21.30 -3.70
C PHE A 363 -40.77 21.46 -3.22
N GLY A 364 -41.30 20.51 -2.44
CA GLY A 364 -42.65 20.59 -1.89
C GLY A 364 -42.84 21.78 -0.94
N LEU A 365 -41.84 22.06 -0.09
CA LEU A 365 -41.85 23.23 0.80
C LEU A 365 -41.77 24.55 0.01
N TRP A 366 -40.90 24.61 -1.00
CA TRP A 366 -40.83 25.76 -1.91
C TRP A 366 -42.16 25.97 -2.63
N PHE A 367 -42.76 24.90 -3.17
CA PHE A 367 -44.04 24.95 -3.89
C PHE A 367 -45.19 25.38 -2.99
N ALA A 368 -45.24 24.91 -1.73
CA ALA A 368 -46.23 25.34 -0.76
C ALA A 368 -46.08 26.83 -0.42
N GLY A 369 -44.84 27.32 -0.26
CA GLY A 369 -44.55 28.74 -0.09
C GLY A 369 -44.99 29.57 -1.31
N PHE A 370 -44.65 29.10 -2.51
CA PHE A 370 -45.05 29.73 -3.77
C PHE A 370 -46.57 29.83 -3.89
N HIS A 371 -47.29 28.74 -3.62
CA HIS A 371 -48.74 28.71 -3.65
C HIS A 371 -49.35 29.66 -2.61
N GLY A 372 -48.83 29.65 -1.38
CA GLY A 372 -49.26 30.53 -0.30
C GLY A 372 -49.13 32.01 -0.65
N ILE A 373 -47.98 32.42 -1.21
CA ILE A 373 -47.75 33.81 -1.67
C ILE A 373 -48.72 34.17 -2.79
N ASN A 374 -49.00 33.24 -3.71
CA ASN A 374 -49.90 33.50 -4.83
C ASN A 374 -51.34 33.80 -4.38
N GLN A 375 -51.82 33.13 -3.32
CA GLN A 375 -53.17 33.32 -2.74
C GLN A 375 -53.35 34.64 -1.98
N LEU A 376 -52.28 35.35 -1.64
CA LEU A 376 -52.38 36.63 -0.92
C LEU A 376 -53.06 37.70 -1.79
N ARG A 377 -54.00 38.46 -1.21
CA ARG A 377 -54.57 39.66 -1.85
C ARG A 377 -53.65 40.87 -1.61
N ALA A 378 -52.50 40.87 -2.28
CA ALA A 378 -51.48 41.92 -2.15
C ALA A 378 -51.05 42.47 -3.52
N GLY A 379 -50.47 43.67 -3.53
CA GLY A 379 -49.94 44.32 -4.73
C GLY A 379 -48.74 43.57 -5.31
N PHE A 380 -48.50 43.77 -6.61
CA PHE A 380 -47.45 43.08 -7.38
C PHE A 380 -46.07 43.16 -6.73
N VAL A 381 -45.64 44.36 -6.31
CA VAL A 381 -44.32 44.60 -5.72
C VAL A 381 -44.13 43.77 -4.44
N PHE A 382 -45.14 43.71 -3.58
CA PHE A 382 -45.08 42.96 -2.33
C PHE A 382 -44.97 41.44 -2.58
N LYS A 383 -45.73 40.91 -3.54
CA LYS A 383 -45.62 39.49 -3.95
C LYS A 383 -44.26 39.18 -4.55
N ALA A 384 -43.74 40.04 -5.41
CA ALA A 384 -42.41 39.88 -6.02
C ALA A 384 -41.31 39.85 -4.95
N SER A 385 -41.38 40.73 -3.94
CA SER A 385 -40.44 40.70 -2.80
C SER A 385 -40.53 39.39 -2.00
N LEU A 386 -41.73 38.87 -1.76
CA LEU A 386 -41.90 37.59 -1.06
C LEU A 386 -41.36 36.40 -1.86
N PHE A 387 -41.56 36.36 -3.19
CA PHE A 387 -40.96 35.32 -4.03
C PHE A 387 -39.44 35.39 -4.02
N LEU A 388 -38.86 36.58 -4.14
CA LEU A 388 -37.41 36.76 -4.04
C LEU A 388 -36.85 36.30 -2.69
N LEU A 389 -37.55 36.58 -1.58
CA LEU A 389 -37.16 36.11 -0.25
C LEU A 389 -37.25 34.59 -0.13
N LEU A 390 -38.29 33.98 -0.70
CA LEU A 390 -38.46 32.52 -0.74
C LEU A 390 -37.31 31.86 -1.53
N ASP A 391 -37.04 32.35 -2.73
CA ASP A 391 -35.96 31.84 -3.58
C ASP A 391 -34.60 32.02 -2.91
N PHE A 392 -34.36 33.18 -2.29
CA PHE A 392 -33.13 33.44 -1.56
C PHE A 392 -32.96 32.53 -0.34
N PHE A 393 -34.04 32.26 0.41
CA PHE A 393 -34.02 31.32 1.53
C PHE A 393 -33.62 29.91 1.07
N PHE A 394 -34.25 29.38 0.02
CA PHE A 394 -33.93 28.05 -0.49
C PHE A 394 -32.54 27.99 -1.14
N LEU A 395 -32.09 29.07 -1.79
CA LEU A 395 -30.71 29.20 -2.27
C LEU A 395 -29.71 29.13 -1.10
N LEU A 396 -29.96 29.85 -0.02
CA LEU A 396 -29.09 29.88 1.16
C LEU A 396 -29.06 28.53 1.88
N VAL A 397 -30.21 27.87 2.02
CA VAL A 397 -30.30 26.49 2.54
C VAL A 397 -29.56 25.51 1.63
N GLY A 398 -29.67 25.64 0.31
CA GLY A 398 -28.94 24.83 -0.66
C GLY A 398 -27.43 25.04 -0.57
N MET A 399 -26.97 26.29 -0.48
CA MET A 399 -25.56 26.63 -0.30
C MET A 399 -25.02 26.15 1.06
N ALA A 400 -25.80 26.28 2.14
CA ALA A 400 -25.42 25.79 3.46
C ALA A 400 -25.36 24.26 3.50
N GLY A 401 -26.30 23.57 2.85
CA GLY A 401 -26.30 22.11 2.72
C GLY A 401 -25.13 21.60 1.89
N LEU A 402 -24.82 22.25 0.77
CA LEU A 402 -23.64 21.96 -0.05
C LEU A 402 -22.35 22.24 0.74
N GLY A 403 -22.29 23.38 1.43
CA GLY A 403 -21.19 23.76 2.32
C GLY A 403 -20.97 22.72 3.41
N TYR A 404 -22.04 22.30 4.12
CA TYR A 404 -21.97 21.25 5.13
C TYR A 404 -21.52 19.90 4.53
N ALA A 405 -22.00 19.51 3.35
CA ALA A 405 -21.59 18.27 2.71
C ALA A 405 -20.11 18.29 2.26
N VAL A 406 -19.61 19.44 1.82
CA VAL A 406 -18.20 19.66 1.44
C VAL A 406 -17.31 19.78 2.68
N LEU A 407 -17.78 20.41 3.76
CA LEU A 407 -16.99 20.69 4.96
C LEU A 407 -17.05 19.58 6.01
N ARG A 408 -18.10 18.74 6.04
CA ARG A 408 -18.15 17.59 6.95
C ARG A 408 -16.97 16.66 6.69
N THR A 409 -16.20 16.39 7.74
CA THR A 409 -15.10 15.43 7.72
C THR A 409 -15.69 14.01 7.72
N ALA A 410 -15.13 13.12 6.90
CA ALA A 410 -15.49 11.70 6.96
C ALA A 410 -14.98 11.12 8.29
N HIS A 411 -15.70 10.15 8.86
CA HIS A 411 -15.37 9.52 10.14
C HIS A 411 -14.10 8.64 10.06
N GLU A 412 -13.43 8.40 11.19
CA GLU A 412 -12.53 7.26 11.50
C GLU A 412 -12.67 6.02 10.59
N PRO A 413 -11.93 5.76 9.48
CA PRO A 413 -11.76 4.37 9.10
C PRO A 413 -10.95 3.76 10.23
N SER A 414 -11.63 3.03 11.10
CA SER A 414 -11.01 2.51 12.30
C SER A 414 -9.91 1.53 11.89
N SER A 415 -8.69 1.71 12.38
CA SER A 415 -7.59 0.71 12.30
C SER A 415 -7.90 -0.61 13.03
N ARG A 416 -9.12 -0.74 13.56
CA ARG A 416 -9.66 -1.89 14.29
C ARG A 416 -9.53 -3.23 13.55
N PRO A 417 -9.75 -3.36 12.23
CA PRO A 417 -9.56 -4.64 11.55
C PRO A 417 -8.12 -5.16 11.65
N LEU A 418 -7.13 -4.29 11.39
CA LEU A 418 -5.72 -4.63 11.48
C LEU A 418 -5.32 -4.93 12.94
N ARG A 419 -5.73 -4.09 13.90
CA ARG A 419 -5.47 -4.33 15.34
C ARG A 419 -6.05 -5.67 15.81
N ARG A 420 -7.26 -6.01 15.38
CA ARG A 420 -7.91 -7.30 15.67
C ARG A 420 -7.18 -8.48 15.06
N ALA A 421 -6.72 -8.35 13.81
CA ALA A 421 -5.93 -9.39 13.16
C ALA A 421 -4.61 -9.59 13.91
N ALA A 422 -3.89 -8.51 14.22
CA ALA A 422 -2.65 -8.54 14.99
C ALA A 422 -2.82 -9.23 16.36
N ALA A 423 -3.88 -8.91 17.11
CA ALA A 423 -4.19 -9.59 18.37
C ALA A 423 -4.37 -11.10 18.21
N LYS A 424 -5.10 -11.52 17.17
CA LYS A 424 -5.35 -12.94 16.89
C LYS A 424 -4.09 -13.66 16.45
N ILE A 425 -3.29 -13.04 15.59
CA ILE A 425 -2.01 -13.61 15.13
C ILE A 425 -1.09 -13.80 16.32
N ALA A 426 -0.90 -12.76 17.14
CA ALA A 426 -0.08 -12.83 18.36
C ALA A 426 -0.49 -13.99 19.27
N ALA A 427 -1.81 -14.20 19.45
CA ALA A 427 -2.33 -15.32 20.23
C ALA A 427 -2.12 -16.69 19.56
N LEU A 428 -2.25 -16.79 18.23
CA LEU A 428 -2.10 -18.04 17.49
C LEU A 428 -0.64 -18.52 17.44
N VAL A 429 0.32 -17.59 17.26
CA VAL A 429 1.74 -17.93 17.10
C VAL A 429 2.58 -17.69 18.35
N ASP A 430 1.97 -17.17 19.43
CA ASP A 430 2.61 -16.88 20.73
C ASP A 430 3.85 -15.99 20.58
N VAL A 431 3.65 -14.79 20.00
CA VAL A 431 4.71 -13.78 19.82
C VAL A 431 4.38 -12.47 20.54
N PRO A 432 5.38 -11.81 21.17
CA PRO A 432 5.18 -10.53 21.84
C PRO A 432 5.09 -9.33 20.88
N ILE A 433 5.55 -9.48 19.63
CA ILE A 433 5.62 -8.39 18.65
C ILE A 433 4.94 -8.82 17.35
N VAL A 434 4.00 -8.01 16.86
CA VAL A 434 3.40 -8.12 15.52
C VAL A 434 3.62 -6.82 14.77
N SER A 435 4.19 -6.87 13.58
CA SER A 435 4.47 -5.69 12.74
C SER A 435 3.78 -5.79 11.40
N PHE A 436 3.04 -4.74 11.04
CA PHE A 436 2.51 -4.47 9.69
C PHE A 436 3.18 -3.23 9.07
N GLY A 437 2.94 -2.99 7.79
CA GLY A 437 3.35 -1.80 7.06
C GLY A 437 2.45 -1.64 5.85
N HIS A 438 1.20 -1.20 6.05
CA HIS A 438 0.18 -1.19 4.98
C HIS A 438 -0.64 0.09 4.94
N THR A 439 -0.81 0.78 6.09
CA THR A 439 -1.68 1.97 6.15
C THR A 439 -0.92 3.26 5.89
N HIS A 440 0.40 3.20 5.71
CA HIS A 440 1.30 4.34 5.63
C HIS A 440 1.29 5.25 6.88
N GLU A 441 0.68 4.79 7.96
CA GLU A 441 0.53 5.52 9.22
C GLU A 441 1.33 4.79 10.30
N GLU A 442 2.08 5.55 11.09
CA GLU A 442 2.81 4.99 12.22
C GLU A 442 1.83 4.63 13.34
N VAL A 443 1.79 3.36 13.73
CA VAL A 443 0.92 2.90 14.82
C VAL A 443 1.75 2.15 15.85
N LEU A 444 1.53 2.49 17.12
CA LEU A 444 1.97 1.73 18.28
C LEU A 444 0.74 1.39 19.12
N TRP A 445 0.47 0.10 19.30
CA TRP A 445 -0.72 -0.32 20.03
C TRP A 445 -0.43 -1.52 20.93
N ARG A 446 -0.82 -1.42 22.21
CA ARG A 446 -0.74 -2.53 23.15
C ARG A 446 -1.92 -3.47 22.95
N LEU A 447 -1.64 -4.74 22.69
CA LEU A 447 -2.65 -5.78 22.50
C LEU A 447 -3.13 -6.28 23.87
N GLU A 448 -4.45 -6.44 24.02
CA GLU A 448 -5.10 -7.00 25.20
C GLU A 448 -4.96 -8.54 25.21
N LEU A 449 -3.77 -9.02 25.56
CA LEU A 449 -3.46 -10.44 25.75
C LEU A 449 -2.82 -10.64 27.13
N ASP A 450 -3.05 -11.79 27.77
CA ASP A 450 -2.59 -12.08 29.14
C ASP A 450 -1.08 -11.89 29.34
N ARG A 451 -0.28 -12.18 28.31
CA ARG A 451 1.18 -12.07 28.33
C ARG A 451 1.72 -10.69 27.94
N GLY A 452 0.86 -9.79 27.47
CA GLY A 452 1.23 -8.51 26.87
C GLY A 452 1.92 -8.68 25.52
N ALA A 453 1.32 -8.14 24.46
CA ALA A 453 1.93 -8.07 23.14
C ALA A 453 1.73 -6.69 22.54
N TRP A 454 2.51 -6.36 21.52
CA TRP A 454 2.48 -5.07 20.85
C TRP A 454 2.26 -5.24 19.36
N TYR A 455 1.41 -4.37 18.81
CA TYR A 455 1.19 -4.20 17.39
C TYR A 455 1.86 -2.91 16.94
N TYR A 456 2.65 -3.02 15.87
CA TYR A 456 3.31 -1.91 15.21
C TYR A 456 2.83 -1.81 13.77
N ASN A 457 2.66 -0.59 13.28
CA ASN A 457 2.62 -0.28 11.86
C ASN A 457 3.79 0.64 11.54
N THR A 458 4.64 0.22 10.60
CA THR A 458 5.94 0.87 10.36
C THR A 458 5.83 2.25 9.74
N GLY A 459 4.68 2.64 9.18
CA GLY A 459 4.56 3.87 8.40
C GLY A 459 5.06 3.68 6.97
N THR A 460 5.77 4.67 6.42
CA THR A 460 6.08 4.74 4.99
C THR A 460 7.31 5.58 4.72
N TRP A 461 7.94 5.40 3.56
CA TRP A 461 9.11 6.19 3.13
C TRP A 461 8.79 7.25 2.08
N ILE A 462 7.51 7.49 1.80
CA ILE A 462 7.05 8.53 0.86
C ILE A 462 6.36 9.69 1.58
N ALA A 463 6.19 10.81 0.87
CA ALA A 463 5.44 11.95 1.40
C ALA A 463 3.94 11.62 1.53
N VAL A 464 3.44 11.51 2.76
CA VAL A 464 2.00 11.39 3.04
C VAL A 464 1.44 12.74 3.43
N PHE A 465 0.47 13.24 2.66
CA PHE A 465 -0.16 14.54 2.90
C PHE A 465 -1.35 14.46 3.85
N THR A 466 -1.10 14.16 5.12
CA THR A 466 -2.13 14.27 6.16
C THR A 466 -2.14 15.68 6.73
N HIS A 467 -2.82 16.64 6.08
CA HIS A 467 -2.92 18.04 6.59
C HIS A 467 -3.76 18.18 7.88
N ASP A 468 -4.05 17.09 8.60
CA ASP A 468 -5.03 17.12 9.72
C ASP A 468 -4.41 17.19 11.10
N VAL A 469 -3.11 16.92 11.26
CA VAL A 469 -2.48 17.07 12.58
C VAL A 469 -1.52 18.23 12.54
N LEU A 470 -1.83 19.29 13.29
CA LEU A 470 -0.91 20.39 13.62
C LEU A 470 0.22 19.89 14.54
N ILE A 471 0.70 18.66 14.36
CA ILE A 471 1.94 18.19 14.97
C ILE A 471 3.06 18.73 14.09
N PRO A 472 4.09 19.37 14.67
CA PRO A 472 5.29 19.74 13.93
C PRO A 472 6.05 18.46 13.53
N ARG A 473 5.66 17.86 12.41
CA ARG A 473 6.33 16.71 11.77
C ARG A 473 6.86 17.14 10.41
N ASP A 474 7.98 16.54 10.02
CA ASP A 474 8.44 16.60 8.65
C ASP A 474 7.43 15.89 7.74
N ARG A 475 7.26 16.41 6.52
CA ARG A 475 6.30 15.89 5.54
C ARG A 475 6.61 14.47 5.07
N VAL A 476 7.85 14.04 5.27
CA VAL A 476 8.33 12.68 5.04
C VAL A 476 8.96 12.23 6.34
N GLN A 477 8.49 11.11 6.88
CA GLN A 477 9.10 10.49 8.05
C GLN A 477 9.68 9.16 7.58
N TYR A 478 11.00 9.03 7.51
CA TYR A 478 11.68 7.79 7.09
C TYR A 478 11.57 6.73 8.20
N THR A 479 10.37 6.22 8.42
CA THR A 479 10.03 5.44 9.60
C THR A 479 10.47 3.99 9.47
N PHE A 480 10.86 3.39 10.57
CA PHE A 480 11.28 2.00 10.64
C PHE A 480 11.07 1.44 12.04
N LEU A 481 10.85 0.13 12.13
CA LEU A 481 10.83 -0.57 13.42
C LEU A 481 12.19 -1.21 13.65
N ARG A 482 12.78 -0.98 14.82
CA ARG A 482 13.97 -1.71 15.29
C ARG A 482 13.58 -2.67 16.39
N ILE A 483 13.95 -3.94 16.25
CA ILE A 483 13.77 -4.98 17.27
C ILE A 483 15.15 -5.41 17.76
N SER A 484 15.44 -5.15 19.03
CA SER A 484 16.67 -5.54 19.70
C SER A 484 16.33 -6.45 20.87
N GLY A 485 16.83 -7.68 20.86
CA GLY A 485 16.35 -8.71 21.78
C GLY A 485 14.84 -8.93 21.61
N ARG A 486 14.06 -8.65 22.66
CA ARG A 486 12.58 -8.79 22.66
C ARG A 486 11.85 -7.44 22.73
N GLU A 487 12.57 -6.34 22.57
CA GLU A 487 12.01 -4.99 22.61
C GLU A 487 11.96 -4.40 21.20
N ALA A 488 10.89 -3.66 20.92
CA ALA A 488 10.68 -3.04 19.62
C ALA A 488 10.48 -1.51 19.78
N SER A 489 11.24 -0.75 19.00
CA SER A 489 11.25 0.71 18.99
C SER A 489 10.87 1.23 17.61
N LEU A 490 9.78 2.01 17.54
CA LEU A 490 9.37 2.68 16.30
C LEU A 490 10.09 4.03 16.19
N LEU A 491 10.92 4.14 15.16
CA LEU A 491 11.86 5.24 14.97
C LEU A 491 11.64 5.86 13.60
N HIS A 492 12.14 7.09 13.41
CA HIS A 492 12.30 7.68 12.09
C HIS A 492 13.76 8.09 11.88
N TRP A 493 14.28 7.81 10.70
CA TRP A 493 15.61 8.24 10.30
C TRP A 493 15.62 9.75 10.03
N SER A 494 16.64 10.45 10.51
CA SER A 494 16.85 11.87 10.23
C SER A 494 18.19 12.04 9.52
N PRO A 495 18.21 12.17 8.18
CA PRO A 495 19.44 12.34 7.42
C PRO A 495 20.27 13.53 7.90
N GLY A 496 19.60 14.66 8.21
CA GLY A 496 20.24 15.87 8.71
C GLY A 496 20.91 15.70 10.09
N ARG A 497 20.47 14.73 10.91
CA ARG A 497 21.09 14.38 12.20
C ARG A 497 22.07 13.21 12.10
N GLY A 498 22.01 12.43 11.02
CA GLY A 498 22.74 11.17 10.89
C GLY A 498 22.39 10.15 11.97
N ALA A 499 21.19 10.25 12.57
CA ALA A 499 20.77 9.42 13.70
C ALA A 499 19.25 9.14 13.65
N PRO A 500 18.81 7.97 14.17
CA PRO A 500 17.40 7.70 14.35
C PRO A 500 16.81 8.49 15.54
N VAL A 501 15.54 8.88 15.41
CA VAL A 501 14.81 9.65 16.41
C VAL A 501 13.48 8.94 16.70
N PRO A 502 12.94 8.96 17.93
CA PRO A 502 11.64 8.36 18.23
C PRO A 502 10.50 8.99 17.42
N VAL A 503 9.57 8.18 16.93
CA VAL A 503 8.34 8.70 16.30
C VAL A 503 7.47 9.38 17.36
N ILE A 504 7.01 10.61 17.06
CA ILE A 504 6.15 11.39 17.96
C ILE A 504 4.70 10.93 17.76
N LEU A 505 4.21 10.03 18.61
CA LEU A 505 2.81 9.61 18.64
C LEU A 505 2.04 10.37 19.74
N LEU A 506 0.81 10.78 19.45
CA LEU A 506 -0.09 11.37 20.44
C LEU A 506 -0.93 10.28 21.08
N ASP A 507 -1.33 10.47 22.35
CA ASP A 507 -2.27 9.58 23.02
C ASP A 507 -3.59 9.51 22.23
N GLU A 508 -3.97 8.29 21.82
CA GLU A 508 -5.27 8.04 21.22
C GLU A 508 -6.35 8.13 22.30
N ARG A 509 -7.27 9.09 22.19
CA ARG A 509 -8.41 9.21 23.12
C ARG A 509 -9.44 8.07 22.98
N GLU A 510 -9.28 7.17 22.01
CA GLU A 510 -10.09 5.96 21.84
C GLU A 510 -9.57 4.79 22.71
N ALA A 511 -9.50 4.97 24.02
CA ALA A 511 -9.17 3.88 24.96
C ALA A 511 -10.37 2.94 25.24
N ASP A 512 -11.58 3.26 24.77
CA ASP A 512 -12.81 2.67 25.32
C ASP A 512 -13.53 1.65 24.41
N VAL A 513 -12.88 1.17 23.33
CA VAL A 513 -13.50 0.15 22.44
C VAL A 513 -12.48 -0.90 22.00
N GLY A 514 -11.84 -1.54 22.96
CA GLY A 514 -11.19 -2.85 22.76
C GLY A 514 -12.24 -3.92 22.42
N PRO A 515 -11.99 -4.84 21.48
CA PRO A 515 -12.85 -6.00 21.31
C PRO A 515 -12.66 -6.91 22.52
N ARG A 516 -13.63 -6.94 23.45
CA ARG A 516 -13.75 -8.07 24.38
C ARG A 516 -13.82 -9.34 23.54
N LEU A 517 -12.76 -10.15 23.54
CA LEU A 517 -12.84 -11.51 23.03
C LEU A 517 -13.97 -12.20 23.81
N PRO A 518 -14.92 -12.87 23.15
CA PRO A 518 -15.92 -13.65 23.87
C PRO A 518 -15.22 -14.71 24.73
N PRO A 519 -15.76 -15.02 25.92
CA PRO A 519 -15.16 -15.95 26.88
C PRO A 519 -15.02 -17.37 26.33
#